data_AF-A0A542ZBN4-F1
#
_entry.id   AF-A0A542ZBN4-F1
#
_cell.length_a   1.000
_cell.length_b   1.000
_cell.length_c   1.000
_cell.angle_alpha   90.00
_cell.angle_beta   90.00
_cell.angle_gamma   90.00
#
_symmetry.space_group_name_H-M   'P 1'
#
loop_
_entity.id
_entity.type
_entity.pdbx_description
1 polymer ?
#
loop_
_entity_poly.entity_id
_entity_poly.type
_entity_poly.pdbx_seq_one_letter_code
_entity_poly.pdbx_strand_id
1 'polypeptide(L)'
;MDIRFDTAAMRAGGQAINDSANAMGTELEALLGQEPQWGEDGISALCQMVYQAIVDVATQSGQGVQETWAGQAERLEAAATMYDETEAAAVEMAQWKA
;
A
#
# COMPACT_ATOMS: atom_id res chain seq x y z
N MET A 1 -24.15 -27.35 0.79
CA MET A 1 -22.82 -26.92 1.26
C MET A 1 -22.79 -25.43 1.05
N ASP A 2 -22.92 -24.65 2.12
CA ASP A 2 -22.83 -23.19 2.03
C ASP A 2 -21.37 -22.84 1.84
N ILE A 3 -21.04 -22.20 0.72
CA ILE A 3 -19.74 -21.57 0.54
C ILE A 3 -19.79 -20.31 1.40
N ARG A 4 -18.98 -20.27 2.47
CA ARG A 4 -18.72 -19.07 3.25
C ARG A 4 -17.30 -18.61 2.97
N PHE A 5 -17.17 -17.48 2.32
CA PHE A 5 -15.93 -16.76 2.11
C PHE A 5 -15.61 -15.97 3.38
N ASP A 6 -14.35 -16.02 3.83
CA ASP A 6 -13.89 -15.22 4.96
C ASP A 6 -13.57 -13.79 4.48
N THR A 7 -14.62 -13.05 4.13
CA THR A 7 -14.51 -11.68 3.62
C THR A 7 -13.95 -10.74 4.70
N ALA A 8 -14.17 -11.05 5.98
CA ALA A 8 -13.58 -10.31 7.10
C ALA A 8 -12.03 -10.40 7.10
N ALA A 9 -11.46 -11.59 6.92
CA ALA A 9 -10.02 -11.75 6.82
C ALA A 9 -9.43 -11.04 5.58
N MET A 10 -10.15 -11.02 4.46
CA MET A 10 -9.71 -10.31 3.25
C MET A 10 -9.63 -8.80 3.47
N ARG A 11 -10.66 -8.20 4.08
CA ARG A 11 -10.66 -6.77 4.44
C ARG A 11 -9.55 -6.43 5.43
N ALA A 12 -9.39 -7.25 6.47
CA ALA A 12 -8.33 -7.08 7.44
C ALA A 12 -6.93 -7.16 6.78
N GLY A 13 -6.75 -8.08 5.83
CA GLY A 13 -5.52 -8.19 5.04
C GLY A 13 -5.28 -6.95 4.16
N GLY A 14 -6.31 -6.44 3.49
CA GLY A 14 -6.23 -5.21 2.69
C GLY A 14 -5.85 -4.00 3.54
N GLN A 15 -6.53 -3.82 4.68
CA GLN A 15 -6.21 -2.78 5.66
C GLN A 15 -4.74 -2.87 6.12
N ALA A 16 -4.28 -4.07 6.51
CA ALA A 16 -2.91 -4.27 6.99
C ALA A 16 -1.85 -3.95 5.92
N ILE A 17 -2.11 -4.29 4.65
CA ILE A 17 -1.22 -3.94 3.53
C ILE A 17 -1.15 -2.42 3.36
N ASN A 18 -2.31 -1.74 3.39
CA ASN A 18 -2.37 -0.29 3.25
C ASN A 18 -1.66 0.43 4.41
N ASP A 19 -1.89 -0.02 5.65
CA ASP A 19 -1.24 0.54 6.84
C ASP A 19 0.29 0.36 6.77
N SER A 20 0.75 -0.80 6.31
CA SER A 20 2.18 -1.09 6.14
C SER A 20 2.81 -0.20 5.05
N ALA A 21 2.10 0.04 3.96
CA ALA A 21 2.55 0.94 2.89
C ALA A 21 2.72 2.38 3.39
N ASN A 22 1.77 2.88 4.17
CA ASN A 22 1.81 4.22 4.75
C ASN A 22 2.93 4.36 5.79
N ALA A 23 3.14 3.33 6.61
CA ALA A 23 4.23 3.29 7.58
C ALA A 23 5.60 3.35 6.88
N MET A 24 5.78 2.56 5.82
CA MET A 24 7.01 2.60 5.00
C MET A 24 7.23 3.97 4.35
N GLY A 25 6.19 4.59 3.80
CA GLY A 25 6.29 5.93 3.22
C GLY A 25 6.74 6.97 4.25
N THR A 26 6.16 6.94 5.45
CA THR A 26 6.53 7.83 6.56
C THR A 26 7.97 7.61 7.02
N GLU A 27 8.40 6.36 7.15
CA GLU A 27 9.78 6.04 7.56
C GLU A 27 10.79 6.48 6.51
N LEU A 28 10.48 6.28 5.22
CA LEU A 28 11.31 6.75 4.12
C LEU A 28 11.43 8.27 4.11
N GLU A 29 10.32 9.01 4.23
CA GLU A 29 10.33 10.47 4.33
C GLU A 29 11.18 10.95 5.52
N ALA A 30 11.08 10.29 6.68
CA ALA A 30 11.86 10.61 7.87
C ALA A 30 13.37 10.36 7.69
N LEU A 31 13.74 9.32 6.94
CA LEU A 31 15.14 9.04 6.60
C LEU A 31 15.69 10.06 5.60
N LEU A 32 14.93 10.39 4.57
CA LEU A 32 15.33 11.32 3.52
C LEU A 32 15.40 12.78 4.01
N GLY A 33 14.60 13.13 5.02
CA GLY A 33 14.64 14.44 5.68
C GLY A 33 15.89 14.71 6.52
N GLN A 34 16.76 13.72 6.75
CA GLN A 34 18.02 13.87 7.50
C GLN A 34 19.17 14.31 6.58
N GLU A 35 19.00 15.42 5.87
CA GLU A 35 20.05 15.93 4.97
C GLU A 35 21.33 16.28 5.76
N PRO A 36 22.51 15.76 5.36
CA PRO A 36 23.78 16.15 5.95
C PRO A 36 24.05 17.64 5.72
N GLN A 37 24.69 18.31 6.70
CA GLN A 37 25.23 19.64 6.46
C GLN A 37 26.46 19.55 5.55
N TRP A 38 26.33 20.10 4.34
CA TRP A 38 27.42 20.20 3.38
C TRP A 38 28.25 21.48 3.62
N GLY A 39 29.55 21.42 3.32
CA GLY A 39 30.41 22.61 3.29
C GLY A 39 30.16 23.46 2.05
N GLU A 40 30.84 24.61 1.95
CA GLU A 40 30.71 25.53 0.81
C GLU A 40 31.70 25.23 -0.33
N ASP A 41 32.52 24.18 -0.21
CA ASP A 41 33.52 23.84 -1.22
C ASP A 41 32.94 23.08 -2.43
N GLY A 42 33.69 23.05 -3.53
CA GLY A 42 33.24 22.38 -4.76
C GLY A 42 33.06 20.87 -4.63
N ILE A 43 33.73 20.23 -3.65
CA ILE A 43 33.55 18.80 -3.36
C ILE A 43 32.21 18.58 -2.66
N SER A 44 31.88 19.43 -1.69
CA SER A 44 30.60 19.43 -0.98
C SER A 44 29.43 19.64 -1.94
N ALA A 45 29.57 20.53 -2.93
CA ALA A 45 28.56 20.72 -3.98
C ALA A 45 28.33 19.44 -4.80
N LEU A 46 29.40 18.72 -5.16
CA LEU A 46 29.28 17.42 -5.86
C LEU A 46 28.64 16.36 -4.97
N CYS A 47 29.01 16.28 -3.69
CA CYS A 47 28.42 15.35 -2.74
C CYS A 47 26.93 15.63 -2.54
N GLN A 48 26.52 16.90 -2.44
CA GLN A 48 25.12 17.30 -2.34
C GLN A 48 24.33 16.89 -3.59
N MET A 49 24.88 17.09 -4.79
CA MET A 49 24.23 16.66 -6.04
C MET A 49 24.00 15.14 -6.09
N VAL A 50 25.02 14.35 -5.70
CA VAL A 50 24.91 12.88 -5.67
C VAL A 50 23.91 12.44 -4.61
N TYR A 51 23.94 13.05 -3.42
CA TYR A 51 22.96 12.78 -2.37
C TYR A 51 21.54 13.06 -2.84
N GLN A 52 21.29 14.22 -3.44
CA GLN A 52 19.97 14.58 -3.95
C GLN A 52 19.47 13.60 -5.02
N ALA A 53 20.34 13.16 -5.94
CA ALA A 53 19.96 12.16 -6.94
C ALA A 53 19.56 10.81 -6.31
N ILE A 54 20.23 10.39 -5.23
CA ILE A 54 19.88 9.19 -4.48
C ILE A 54 18.53 9.38 -3.76
N VAL A 55 18.33 10.54 -3.13
CA VAL A 55 17.06 10.90 -2.46
C VAL A 55 15.90 10.87 -3.45
N ASP A 56 16.08 11.41 -4.65
CA ASP A 56 15.04 11.45 -5.68
C ASP A 56 14.65 10.03 -6.13
N VAL A 57 15.64 9.16 -6.38
CA VAL A 57 15.41 7.76 -6.77
C VAL A 57 14.73 6.97 -5.63
N ALA A 58 15.16 7.19 -4.39
CA ALA A 58 14.55 6.55 -3.23
C ALA A 58 13.09 6.99 -3.06
N THR A 59 12.81 8.28 -3.19
CA THR A 59 11.45 8.85 -3.10
C THR A 59 10.54 8.25 -4.17
N GLN A 60 10.97 8.24 -5.44
CA GLN A 60 10.19 7.65 -6.54
C GLN A 60 9.92 6.16 -6.33
N SER A 61 10.92 5.42 -5.84
CA SER A 61 10.77 4.00 -5.55
C SER A 61 9.77 3.76 -4.42
N GLY A 62 9.84 4.56 -3.34
CA GLY A 62 8.90 4.49 -2.22
C GLY A 62 7.46 4.78 -2.64
N GLN A 63 7.25 5.84 -3.42
CA GLN A 63 5.94 6.18 -3.98
C GLN A 63 5.37 5.04 -4.83
N GLY A 64 6.19 4.44 -5.72
CA GLY A 64 5.76 3.31 -6.54
C GLY A 64 5.39 2.07 -5.73
N VAL A 65 6.08 1.78 -4.64
CA VAL A 65 5.71 0.70 -3.71
C VAL A 65 4.39 1.01 -3.01
N GLN A 66 4.23 2.24 -2.50
CA GLN A 66 3.01 2.66 -1.81
C GLN A 66 1.78 2.56 -2.72
N GLU A 67 1.87 3.05 -3.95
CA GLU A 67 0.83 2.93 -4.97
C GLU A 67 0.49 1.47 -5.29
N THR A 68 1.53 0.62 -5.45
CA THR A 68 1.35 -0.80 -5.74
C THR A 68 0.59 -1.50 -4.61
N TRP A 69 0.94 -1.22 -3.36
CA TRP A 69 0.35 -1.85 -2.18
C TRP A 69 -1.06 -1.35 -1.93
N ALA A 70 -1.32 -0.05 -2.08
CA ALA A 70 -2.67 0.51 -2.05
C ALA A 70 -3.57 -0.17 -3.09
N GLY A 71 -3.06 -0.36 -4.32
CA GLY A 71 -3.79 -1.09 -5.36
C GLY A 71 -4.08 -2.56 -5.03
N GLN A 72 -3.22 -3.25 -4.26
CA GLN A 72 -3.52 -4.61 -3.78
C GLN A 72 -4.56 -4.60 -2.65
N ALA A 73 -4.49 -3.63 -1.74
CA ALA A 73 -5.48 -3.46 -0.67
C ALA A 73 -6.88 -3.22 -1.24
N GLU A 74 -7.01 -2.35 -2.24
CA GLU A 74 -8.27 -2.10 -2.95
C GLU A 74 -8.81 -3.35 -3.63
N ARG A 75 -7.95 -4.18 -4.23
CA ARG A 75 -8.36 -5.45 -4.85
C ARG A 75 -8.88 -6.46 -3.83
N LEU A 76 -8.28 -6.52 -2.64
CA LEU A 76 -8.77 -7.37 -1.56
C LEU A 76 -10.14 -6.92 -1.05
N GLU A 77 -10.33 -5.60 -0.90
CA GLU A 77 -11.62 -5.03 -0.50
C GLU A 77 -12.70 -5.28 -1.57
N ALA A 78 -12.36 -5.09 -2.85
CA ALA A 78 -13.25 -5.37 -3.97
C ALA A 78 -13.63 -6.85 -4.03
N ALA A 79 -12.66 -7.76 -3.86
CA ALA A 79 -12.93 -9.19 -3.86
C ALA A 79 -13.79 -9.61 -2.65
N ALA A 80 -13.55 -9.05 -1.46
CA ALA A 80 -14.40 -9.28 -0.29
C ALA A 80 -15.85 -8.84 -0.55
N THR A 81 -16.04 -7.68 -1.18
CA THR A 81 -17.36 -7.17 -1.55
C THR A 81 -18.07 -8.08 -2.56
N MET A 82 -17.37 -8.52 -3.61
CA MET A 82 -17.94 -9.45 -4.60
C MET A 82 -18.36 -10.78 -3.97
N TYR A 83 -17.62 -11.28 -2.98
CA TYR A 83 -17.97 -12.51 -2.28
C TYR A 83 -19.17 -12.34 -1.37
N ASP A 84 -19.28 -11.23 -0.64
CA ASP A 84 -20.46 -10.93 0.18
C ASP A 84 -21.73 -10.83 -0.70
N GLU A 85 -21.65 -10.17 -1.85
CA GLU A 85 -22.76 -10.08 -2.82
C GLU A 85 -23.15 -11.45 -3.38
N THR A 86 -22.16 -12.30 -3.69
CA THR A 86 -22.38 -13.65 -4.20
C THR A 86 -23.07 -14.53 -3.16
N GLU A 87 -22.67 -14.44 -1.89
CA GLU A 87 -23.34 -15.14 -0.80
C GLU A 87 -24.77 -14.66 -0.60
N ALA A 88 -25.00 -13.34 -0.61
CA ALA A 88 -26.33 -12.77 -0.46
C ALA A 88 -27.29 -13.26 -1.56
N ALA A 89 -26.82 -13.25 -2.81
CA ALA A 89 -27.57 -13.75 -3.96
C ALA A 89 -27.86 -15.26 -3.87
N ALA A 90 -26.90 -16.06 -3.39
CA ALA A 90 -27.09 -17.49 -3.19
C ALA A 90 -28.14 -17.80 -2.11
N VAL A 91 -28.14 -17.04 -1.01
CA VAL A 91 -29.14 -17.14 0.06
C VAL A 91 -30.53 -16.76 -0.45
N GLU A 92 -30.66 -15.66 -1.19
CA GLU A 92 -31.93 -15.22 -1.77
C GLU A 92 -32.53 -16.28 -2.71
N MET A 93 -31.71 -16.84 -3.61
CA MET A 93 -32.14 -17.90 -4.52
C MET A 93 -32.55 -19.18 -3.80
N ALA A 94 -31.89 -19.52 -2.69
CA ALA A 94 -32.24 -20.69 -1.89
C ALA A 94 -33.60 -20.50 -1.20
N GLN A 95 -33.90 -19.29 -0.69
CA GLN A 95 -35.18 -18.95 -0.09
C GLN A 95 -36.35 -18.97 -1.08
N TRP A 96 -36.10 -18.60 -2.34
CA TRP A 96 -37.15 -18.60 -3.37
C TRP A 96 -37.52 -20.01 -3.87
N LYS A 97 -36.60 -20.98 -3.72
CA LYS A 97 -36.80 -22.39 -4.14
C LYS A 97 -37.35 -23.30 -3.04
N ALA A 98 -37.39 -22.83 -1.79
CA ALA A 98 -37.87 -23.56 -0.62
C ALA A 98 -39.35 -23.25 -0.35
#